data_AF-A0A7K2QC23-F1
#
_entry.id   AF-A0A7K2QC23-F1
#
_cell.length_a   1.000
_cell.length_b   1.000
_cell.length_c   1.000
_cell.angle_alpha   90.00
_cell.angle_beta   90.00
_cell.angle_gamma   90.00
#
_symmetry.space_group_name_H-M   'P 1'
#
loop_
_entity.id
_entity.type
_entity.pdbx_description
1 polymer ?
#
loop_
_entity_poly.entity_id
_entity_poly.type
_entity_poly.pdbx_seq_one_letter_code
_entity_poly.pdbx_strand_id
1 'polypeptide(L)'
;AGRARAAASAAAAGPEIVSCAGWGARAASESVVVLSNRPERIIVHHTATLNVTDYSQQRAFALARAIQTYHMDAQGWIDTGQHFTVSRGAYVMEGRHDSLAELRTGRRQVRAAHCVGQNNVSIGIENEGTYMTEEPPAAQFAKLADLCAYICDQYGLPASEIYGHRDFNSTSCPGDRLYAQLPTLRKQVAARLGTSLTEPASDPFQHLIDEAAAHALSPYPEYVPERLLLR
;
A
#
# COMPACT_ATOMS: atom_id res chain seq x y z
N ALA A 1 15.46 -33.20 -4.66
CA ALA A 1 16.14 -32.04 -5.26
C ALA A 1 15.25 -31.19 -6.19
N GLY A 2 14.38 -31.77 -7.03
CA GLY A 2 13.59 -31.01 -8.03
C GLY A 2 12.48 -30.10 -7.49
N ARG A 3 11.75 -30.50 -6.43
CA ARG A 3 10.65 -29.70 -5.86
C ARG A 3 11.12 -28.42 -5.14
N ALA A 4 12.24 -28.49 -4.43
CA ALA A 4 12.83 -27.33 -3.76
C ALA A 4 13.36 -26.28 -4.76
N ARG A 5 13.93 -26.74 -5.87
CA ARG A 5 14.43 -25.86 -6.94
C ARG A 5 13.30 -25.21 -7.76
N ALA A 6 12.19 -25.92 -7.96
CA ALA A 6 10.99 -25.38 -8.60
C ALA A 6 10.24 -24.37 -7.69
N ALA A 7 10.17 -24.62 -6.39
CA ALA A 7 9.60 -23.68 -5.42
C ALA A 7 10.44 -22.39 -5.29
N ALA A 8 11.77 -22.51 -5.29
CA ALA A 8 12.68 -21.36 -5.31
C ALA A 8 12.59 -20.55 -6.62
N SER A 9 12.34 -21.23 -7.76
CA SER A 9 12.15 -20.58 -9.07
C SER A 9 10.83 -19.82 -9.18
N ALA A 10 9.75 -20.30 -8.55
CA ALA A 10 8.46 -19.61 -8.52
C ALA A 10 8.48 -18.40 -7.57
N ALA A 11 9.22 -18.48 -6.45
CA ALA A 11 9.41 -17.37 -5.52
C ALA A 11 10.15 -16.17 -6.15
N ALA A 12 11.09 -16.43 -7.08
CA ALA A 12 11.86 -15.37 -7.75
C ALA A 12 11.09 -14.58 -8.83
N ALA A 13 9.96 -15.10 -9.33
CA ALA A 13 9.19 -14.45 -10.41
C ALA A 13 8.12 -13.47 -9.91
N GLY A 14 7.83 -13.46 -8.60
CA GLY A 14 6.71 -12.70 -8.02
C GLY A 14 5.33 -13.30 -8.35
N PRO A 15 4.24 -12.74 -7.80
CA PRO A 15 2.89 -13.14 -8.19
C PRO A 15 2.59 -12.76 -9.65
N GLU A 16 1.65 -13.45 -10.28
CA GLU A 16 1.10 -12.99 -11.55
C GLU A 16 0.40 -11.63 -11.37
N ILE A 17 0.80 -10.65 -12.16
CA ILE A 17 0.22 -9.31 -12.19
C ILE A 17 -0.30 -9.06 -13.61
N VAL A 18 -1.60 -8.85 -13.73
CA VAL A 18 -2.24 -8.51 -15.00
C VAL A 18 -1.97 -7.04 -15.29
N SER A 19 -1.31 -6.74 -16.41
CA SER A 19 -1.01 -5.36 -16.83
C SER A 19 -2.27 -4.56 -17.18
N CYS A 20 -2.15 -3.24 -17.29
CA CYS A 20 -3.20 -2.35 -17.79
C CYS A 20 -3.82 -2.87 -19.09
N ALA A 21 -2.98 -3.25 -20.05
CA ALA A 21 -3.43 -3.85 -21.30
C ALA A 21 -4.18 -5.19 -21.09
N GLY A 22 -3.73 -6.02 -20.14
CA GLY A 22 -4.30 -7.34 -19.88
C GLY A 22 -5.72 -7.31 -19.32
N TRP A 23 -6.05 -6.34 -18.46
CA TRP A 23 -7.42 -6.17 -17.93
C TRP A 23 -8.29 -5.20 -18.75
N GLY A 24 -7.74 -4.60 -19.79
CA GLY A 24 -8.45 -3.71 -20.71
C GLY A 24 -8.62 -2.29 -20.16
N ALA A 25 -7.55 -1.72 -19.61
CA ALA A 25 -7.48 -0.31 -19.26
C ALA A 25 -7.72 0.58 -20.47
N ARG A 26 -8.44 1.69 -20.29
CA ARG A 26 -8.32 2.80 -21.24
C ARG A 26 -6.98 3.50 -21.02
N ALA A 27 -6.52 4.23 -22.03
CA ALA A 27 -5.32 5.05 -21.91
C ALA A 27 -5.47 6.10 -20.79
N ALA A 28 -4.38 6.38 -20.08
CA ALA A 28 -4.28 7.56 -19.23
C ALA A 28 -4.52 8.84 -20.07
N SER A 29 -5.15 9.85 -19.48
CA SER A 29 -5.46 11.10 -20.20
C SER A 29 -4.22 11.95 -20.47
N GLU A 30 -3.13 11.71 -19.73
CA GLU A 30 -1.81 12.30 -19.90
C GLU A 30 -0.73 11.24 -19.60
N SER A 31 0.51 11.53 -20.00
CA SER A 31 1.64 10.67 -19.64
C SER A 31 1.84 10.59 -18.13
N VAL A 32 2.02 9.39 -17.61
CA VAL A 32 2.38 9.18 -16.21
C VAL A 32 3.78 9.74 -15.92
N VAL A 33 3.99 10.19 -14.69
CA VAL A 33 5.30 10.70 -14.24
C VAL A 33 6.07 9.56 -13.60
N VAL A 34 7.17 9.13 -14.22
CA VAL A 34 8.12 8.18 -13.63
C VAL A 34 9.16 8.96 -12.82
N LEU A 35 9.26 8.65 -11.54
CA LEU A 35 10.19 9.29 -10.61
C LEU A 35 11.55 8.59 -10.65
N SER A 36 12.63 9.34 -10.42
CA SER A 36 13.99 8.80 -10.41
C SER A 36 14.36 8.07 -9.12
N ASN A 37 13.52 8.15 -8.08
CA ASN A 37 13.72 7.47 -6.80
C ASN A 37 12.95 6.14 -6.72
N ARG A 38 13.41 5.27 -5.83
CA ARG A 38 12.66 4.11 -5.35
C ARG A 38 11.58 4.55 -4.35
N PRO A 39 10.51 3.76 -4.20
CA PRO A 39 9.61 3.93 -3.06
C PRO A 39 10.37 3.64 -1.76
N GLU A 40 9.87 4.18 -0.67
CA GLU A 40 10.38 3.93 0.68
C GLU A 40 9.43 3.03 1.49
N ARG A 41 8.17 2.91 1.06
CA ARG A 41 7.13 2.15 1.77
C ARG A 41 5.99 1.66 0.89
N ILE A 42 5.20 0.74 1.43
CA ILE A 42 3.93 0.27 0.86
C ILE A 42 2.79 0.84 1.69
N ILE A 43 1.74 1.34 1.04
CA ILE A 43 0.51 1.80 1.69
C ILE A 43 -0.66 0.93 1.23
N VAL A 44 -1.26 0.23 2.20
CA VAL A 44 -2.40 -0.66 2.01
C VAL A 44 -3.70 0.13 2.12
N HIS A 45 -4.55 -0.04 1.12
CA HIS A 45 -5.89 0.51 1.02
C HIS A 45 -6.93 -0.59 0.93
N HIS A 46 -8.18 -0.26 1.24
CA HIS A 46 -9.33 -0.95 0.66
C HIS A 46 -9.93 -0.11 -0.47
N THR A 47 -10.74 -0.69 -1.34
CA THR A 47 -11.44 0.09 -2.39
C THR A 47 -12.71 0.76 -1.86
N ALA A 48 -13.15 0.41 -0.66
CA ALA A 48 -14.44 0.79 -0.07
C ALA A 48 -15.67 0.38 -0.93
N THR A 49 -15.48 -0.56 -1.87
CA THR A 49 -16.57 -1.15 -2.64
C THR A 49 -17.25 -2.27 -1.85
N LEU A 50 -18.45 -2.68 -2.28
CA LEU A 50 -19.14 -3.81 -1.67
C LEU A 50 -18.30 -5.11 -1.70
N ASN A 51 -18.41 -5.90 -0.63
CA ASN A 51 -17.81 -7.22 -0.54
C ASN A 51 -18.59 -8.22 -1.39
N VAL A 52 -18.20 -8.38 -2.66
CA VAL A 52 -18.82 -9.34 -3.58
C VAL A 52 -18.38 -10.79 -3.30
N THR A 53 -19.19 -11.75 -3.76
CA THR A 53 -18.88 -13.19 -3.73
C THR A 53 -18.58 -13.77 -5.12
N ASP A 54 -18.60 -12.94 -6.16
CA ASP A 54 -18.06 -13.30 -7.47
C ASP A 54 -16.53 -13.12 -7.44
N TYR A 55 -15.83 -14.24 -7.34
CA TYR A 55 -14.37 -14.29 -7.25
C TYR A 55 -13.70 -14.50 -8.63
N SER A 56 -14.43 -14.27 -9.73
CA SER A 56 -13.91 -14.49 -11.08
C SER A 56 -12.90 -13.42 -11.52
N GLN A 57 -12.03 -13.78 -12.47
CA GLN A 57 -11.13 -12.83 -13.13
C GLN A 57 -11.91 -11.72 -13.84
N GLN A 58 -13.04 -12.07 -14.47
CA GLN A 58 -13.89 -11.11 -15.16
C GLN A 58 -14.40 -10.02 -14.20
N ARG A 59 -14.79 -10.41 -12.98
CA ARG A 59 -15.21 -9.47 -11.95
C ARG A 59 -14.07 -8.57 -11.48
N ALA A 60 -12.86 -9.12 -11.32
CA ALA A 60 -11.68 -8.36 -10.96
C ALA A 60 -11.34 -7.29 -12.01
N PHE A 61 -11.43 -7.64 -13.30
CA PHE A 61 -11.19 -6.67 -14.38
C PHE A 61 -12.31 -5.63 -14.48
N ALA A 62 -13.55 -6.02 -14.21
CA ALA A 62 -14.67 -5.07 -14.13
C ALA A 62 -14.49 -4.07 -12.98
N LEU A 63 -13.96 -4.51 -11.84
CA LEU A 63 -13.60 -3.61 -10.74
C LEU A 63 -12.50 -2.64 -11.18
N ALA A 64 -11.40 -3.12 -11.76
CA ALA A 64 -10.28 -2.28 -12.19
C ALA A 64 -10.75 -1.16 -13.14
N ARG A 65 -11.58 -1.52 -14.13
CA ARG A 65 -12.20 -0.53 -15.04
C ARG A 65 -13.10 0.46 -14.30
N ALA A 66 -13.93 -0.01 -13.37
CA ALA A 66 -14.82 0.87 -12.61
C ALA A 66 -14.04 1.89 -11.76
N ILE A 67 -12.95 1.45 -11.12
CA ILE A 67 -12.06 2.33 -10.35
C ILE A 67 -11.38 3.34 -11.29
N GLN A 68 -10.88 2.90 -12.45
CA GLN A 68 -10.27 3.79 -13.44
C GLN A 68 -11.27 4.82 -13.98
N THR A 69 -12.50 4.42 -14.29
CA THR A 69 -13.59 5.33 -14.69
C THR A 69 -13.83 6.38 -13.61
N TYR A 70 -14.00 5.96 -12.36
CA TYR A 70 -14.28 6.88 -11.26
C TYR A 70 -13.14 7.88 -11.05
N HIS A 71 -11.90 7.42 -10.97
CA HIS A 71 -10.74 8.29 -10.74
C HIS A 71 -10.54 9.32 -11.86
N MET A 72 -10.70 8.92 -13.11
CA MET A 72 -10.49 9.84 -14.23
C MET A 72 -11.71 10.71 -14.55
N ASP A 73 -12.94 10.16 -14.55
CA ASP A 73 -14.13 10.91 -14.96
C ASP A 73 -14.72 11.72 -13.81
N ALA A 74 -14.74 11.18 -12.59
CA ALA A 74 -15.34 11.86 -11.43
C ALA A 74 -14.33 12.69 -10.63
N GLN A 75 -13.06 12.25 -10.55
CA GLN A 75 -12.01 12.98 -9.81
C GLN A 75 -11.05 13.76 -10.69
N GLY A 76 -11.13 13.61 -12.02
CA GLY A 76 -10.28 14.34 -12.97
C GLY A 76 -8.81 13.90 -12.94
N TRP A 77 -8.50 12.73 -12.39
CA TRP A 77 -7.13 12.22 -12.36
C TRP A 77 -6.71 11.73 -13.74
N ILE A 78 -5.41 11.70 -14.00
CA ILE A 78 -4.91 11.28 -15.32
C ILE A 78 -5.08 9.77 -15.55
N ASP A 79 -5.22 9.00 -14.47
CA ASP A 79 -5.35 7.55 -14.45
C ASP A 79 -5.85 7.12 -13.06
N THR A 80 -5.92 5.82 -12.79
CA THR A 80 -6.18 5.33 -11.43
C THR A 80 -5.08 5.73 -10.45
N GLY A 81 -5.44 5.98 -9.17
CA GLY A 81 -4.53 6.60 -8.21
C GLY A 81 -3.48 5.66 -7.57
N GLN A 82 -3.79 4.38 -7.48
CA GLN A 82 -2.98 3.31 -6.90
C GLN A 82 -2.09 2.62 -7.93
N HIS A 83 -1.01 1.99 -7.47
CA HIS A 83 -0.11 1.22 -8.35
C HIS A 83 -0.65 -0.16 -8.67
N PHE A 84 -1.29 -0.81 -7.69
CA PHE A 84 -1.80 -2.18 -7.83
C PHE A 84 -3.13 -2.35 -7.11
N THR A 85 -3.96 -3.27 -7.60
CA THR A 85 -5.19 -3.70 -6.93
C THR A 85 -5.19 -5.21 -6.77
N VAL A 86 -5.57 -5.71 -5.58
CA VAL A 86 -5.79 -7.13 -5.29
C VAL A 86 -7.30 -7.37 -5.16
N SER A 87 -7.87 -8.14 -6.08
CA SER A 87 -9.30 -8.48 -6.04
C SER A 87 -9.62 -9.48 -4.92
N ARG A 88 -10.90 -9.59 -4.55
CA ARG A 88 -11.37 -10.60 -3.60
C ARG A 88 -11.14 -12.03 -4.11
N GLY A 89 -11.06 -12.20 -5.44
CA GLY A 89 -10.68 -13.45 -6.10
C GLY A 89 -9.18 -13.71 -6.20
N ALA A 90 -8.35 -12.91 -5.52
CA ALA A 90 -6.88 -13.03 -5.50
C ALA A 90 -6.19 -12.84 -6.87
N TYR A 91 -6.77 -12.00 -7.74
CA TYR A 91 -6.10 -11.49 -8.94
C TYR A 91 -5.42 -10.17 -8.61
N VAL A 92 -4.17 -10.00 -9.05
CA VAL A 92 -3.45 -8.73 -8.96
C VAL A 92 -3.53 -8.03 -10.32
N MET A 93 -3.97 -6.78 -10.31
CA MET A 93 -3.99 -5.92 -11.48
C MET A 93 -3.04 -4.74 -11.28
N GLU A 94 -2.28 -4.41 -12.32
CA GLU A 94 -1.64 -3.10 -12.45
C GLU A 94 -2.72 -2.02 -12.43
N GLY A 95 -2.54 -1.01 -11.59
CA GLY A 95 -3.39 0.16 -11.54
C GLY A 95 -2.86 1.24 -12.47
N ARG A 96 -2.08 2.16 -11.90
CA ARG A 96 -1.52 3.29 -12.65
C ARG A 96 -0.54 2.78 -13.70
N HIS A 97 -0.69 3.25 -14.95
CA HIS A 97 0.13 2.80 -16.07
C HIS A 97 1.63 2.88 -15.77
N ASP A 98 2.38 1.93 -16.34
CA ASP A 98 3.83 1.70 -16.18
C ASP A 98 4.28 1.23 -14.79
N SER A 99 3.39 1.11 -13.80
CA SER A 99 3.74 0.64 -12.46
C SER A 99 4.35 -0.77 -12.47
N LEU A 100 3.82 -1.68 -13.29
CA LEU A 100 4.35 -3.04 -13.41
C LEU A 100 5.72 -3.06 -14.09
N ALA A 101 5.91 -2.21 -15.10
CA ALA A 101 7.19 -2.10 -15.79
C ALA A 101 8.28 -1.58 -14.83
N GLU A 102 7.99 -0.52 -14.07
CA GLU A 102 8.96 0.05 -13.12
C GLU A 102 9.24 -0.92 -11.95
N LEU A 103 8.21 -1.60 -11.42
CA LEU A 103 8.37 -2.65 -10.40
C LEU A 103 9.34 -3.75 -10.84
N ARG A 104 9.22 -4.25 -12.08
CA ARG A 104 10.12 -5.29 -12.62
C ARG A 104 11.58 -4.84 -12.74
N THR A 105 11.85 -3.53 -12.78
CA THR A 105 13.22 -3.02 -12.77
C THR A 105 13.76 -2.79 -11.37
N GLY A 106 12.88 -2.59 -10.37
CA GLY A 106 13.27 -2.27 -8.99
C GLY A 106 14.06 -0.96 -8.84
N ARG A 107 14.03 -0.04 -9.82
CA ARG A 107 14.89 1.16 -9.84
C ARG A 107 14.17 2.47 -9.64
N ARG A 108 12.91 2.55 -10.06
CA ARG A 108 12.09 3.75 -10.13
C ARG A 108 10.66 3.40 -9.77
N GLN A 109 9.82 4.40 -9.59
CA GLN A 109 8.38 4.22 -9.40
C GLN A 109 7.59 5.22 -10.24
N VAL A 110 6.32 4.94 -10.45
CA VAL A 110 5.38 5.91 -11.01
C VAL A 110 4.87 6.80 -9.87
N ARG A 111 4.72 8.10 -10.10
CA ARG A 111 4.06 8.98 -9.12
C ARG A 111 2.59 8.60 -9.00
N ALA A 112 2.11 8.32 -7.79
CA ALA A 112 0.73 7.93 -7.51
C ALA A 112 -0.21 9.12 -7.19
N ALA A 113 -1.46 8.81 -6.84
CA ALA A 113 -2.46 9.76 -6.34
C ALA A 113 -3.27 9.21 -5.13
N HIS A 114 -2.85 8.09 -4.54
CA HIS A 114 -3.62 7.37 -3.51
C HIS A 114 -3.49 7.94 -2.09
N CYS A 115 -2.42 8.66 -1.75
CA CYS A 115 -2.17 9.14 -0.39
C CYS A 115 -1.42 10.48 -0.42
N VAL A 116 -2.10 11.54 0.00
CA VAL A 116 -1.58 12.91 -0.04
C VAL A 116 -0.34 13.00 0.84
N GLY A 117 0.75 13.54 0.28
CA GLY A 117 2.06 13.63 0.92
C GLY A 117 2.95 12.39 0.72
N GLN A 118 2.38 11.24 0.34
CA GLN A 118 3.12 9.97 0.16
C GLN A 118 3.25 9.52 -1.29
N ASN A 119 2.55 10.18 -2.22
CA ASN A 119 2.47 9.80 -3.64
C ASN A 119 3.81 9.74 -4.40
N ASN A 120 4.87 10.35 -3.88
CA ASN A 120 6.21 10.36 -4.49
C ASN A 120 7.19 9.36 -3.86
N VAL A 121 6.78 8.69 -2.78
CA VAL A 121 7.66 7.90 -1.90
C VAL A 121 7.05 6.56 -1.51
N SER A 122 5.90 6.18 -2.09
CA SER A 122 5.21 4.96 -1.69
C SER A 122 4.51 4.24 -2.83
N ILE A 123 4.38 2.91 -2.67
CA ILE A 123 3.54 2.06 -3.50
C ILE A 123 2.18 1.85 -2.82
N GLY A 124 1.12 2.39 -3.40
CA GLY A 124 -0.26 2.11 -2.99
C GLY A 124 -0.82 0.81 -3.57
N ILE A 125 -1.38 -0.02 -2.69
CA ILE A 125 -2.08 -1.26 -3.05
C ILE A 125 -3.53 -1.19 -2.55
N GLU A 126 -4.50 -1.23 -3.45
CA GLU A 126 -5.92 -1.33 -3.10
C GLU A 126 -6.38 -2.77 -3.00
N ASN A 127 -7.07 -3.12 -1.91
CA ASN A 127 -7.71 -4.41 -1.73
C ASN A 127 -9.21 -4.26 -1.99
N GLU A 128 -9.73 -4.92 -3.01
CA GLU A 128 -11.17 -4.90 -3.33
C GLU A 128 -11.99 -5.24 -2.09
N GLY A 129 -12.95 -4.37 -1.75
CA GLY A 129 -13.90 -4.58 -0.67
C GLY A 129 -13.94 -3.43 0.34
N THR A 130 -14.74 -3.62 1.39
CA THR A 130 -14.81 -2.77 2.57
C THR A 130 -14.57 -3.62 3.81
N TYR A 131 -13.59 -3.21 4.62
CA TYR A 131 -13.04 -4.01 5.72
C TYR A 131 -13.15 -3.31 7.07
N MET A 132 -14.23 -2.56 7.27
CA MET A 132 -14.54 -1.96 8.58
C MET A 132 -14.89 -3.03 9.61
N THR A 133 -15.79 -3.95 9.28
CA THR A 133 -16.33 -4.95 10.21
C THR A 133 -15.99 -6.39 9.83
N GLU A 134 -15.66 -6.63 8.55
CA GLU A 134 -15.32 -7.95 7.99
C GLU A 134 -13.85 -8.02 7.60
N GLU A 135 -13.26 -9.22 7.64
CA GLU A 135 -11.89 -9.46 7.16
C GLU A 135 -11.88 -9.72 5.64
N PRO A 136 -10.75 -9.43 4.94
CA PRO A 136 -10.58 -9.89 3.58
C PRO A 136 -10.62 -11.43 3.49
N PRO A 137 -11.12 -12.02 2.39
CA PRO A 137 -10.96 -13.44 2.12
C PRO A 137 -9.50 -13.85 2.28
N ALA A 138 -9.27 -15.02 2.89
CA ALA A 138 -7.92 -15.51 3.17
C ALA A 138 -7.04 -15.58 1.90
N ALA A 139 -7.62 -15.92 0.75
CA ALA A 139 -6.93 -15.94 -0.54
C ALA A 139 -6.48 -14.54 -0.99
N GLN A 140 -7.32 -13.51 -0.81
CA GLN A 140 -6.97 -12.13 -1.10
C GLN A 140 -5.84 -11.66 -0.18
N PHE A 141 -5.94 -11.91 1.13
CA PHE A 141 -4.90 -11.53 2.09
C PHE A 141 -3.57 -12.24 1.82
N ALA A 142 -3.60 -13.53 1.49
CA ALA A 142 -2.40 -14.26 1.08
C ALA A 142 -1.77 -13.68 -0.19
N LYS A 143 -2.60 -13.28 -1.16
CA LYS A 143 -2.13 -12.64 -2.40
C LYS A 143 -1.55 -11.24 -2.16
N LEU A 144 -2.15 -10.46 -1.26
CA LEU A 144 -1.59 -9.19 -0.79
C LEU A 144 -0.20 -9.41 -0.19
N ALA A 145 -0.03 -10.42 0.66
CA ALA A 145 1.26 -10.74 1.26
C ALA A 145 2.30 -11.19 0.21
N ASP A 146 1.91 -11.96 -0.79
CA ASP A 146 2.81 -12.32 -1.91
C ASP A 146 3.25 -11.07 -2.70
N LEU A 147 2.31 -10.18 -3.00
CA LEU A 147 2.59 -8.92 -3.71
C LEU A 147 3.48 -7.99 -2.91
N CYS A 148 3.19 -7.79 -1.61
CA CYS A 148 4.04 -6.99 -0.73
C CYS A 148 5.45 -7.56 -0.64
N ALA A 149 5.60 -8.89 -0.50
CA ALA A 149 6.93 -9.52 -0.49
C ALA A 149 7.69 -9.30 -1.80
N TYR A 150 7.03 -9.43 -2.94
CA TYR A 150 7.65 -9.14 -4.23
C TYR A 150 8.08 -7.66 -4.35
N ILE A 151 7.23 -6.71 -3.96
CA ILE A 151 7.57 -5.27 -3.97
C ILE A 151 8.74 -4.98 -3.02
N CYS A 152 8.72 -5.56 -1.81
CA CYS A 152 9.80 -5.42 -0.84
C CYS A 152 11.14 -5.96 -1.39
N ASP A 153 11.13 -7.14 -2.01
CA ASP A 153 12.32 -7.72 -2.63
C ASP A 153 12.87 -6.84 -3.77
N GLN A 154 12.00 -6.42 -4.70
CA GLN A 154 12.42 -5.62 -5.86
C GLN A 154 13.00 -4.25 -5.49
N TYR A 155 12.47 -3.60 -4.45
CA TYR A 155 12.92 -2.27 -4.04
C TYR A 155 13.87 -2.27 -2.83
N GLY A 156 14.10 -3.42 -2.18
CA GLY A 156 14.91 -3.52 -0.97
C GLY A 156 14.24 -2.92 0.27
N LEU A 157 12.91 -3.00 0.37
CA LEU A 157 12.15 -2.48 1.51
C LEU A 157 12.07 -3.54 2.61
N PRO A 158 12.32 -3.18 3.88
CA PRO A 158 12.01 -4.10 4.98
C PRO A 158 10.50 -4.25 5.11
N ALA A 159 10.07 -5.42 5.59
CA ALA A 159 8.65 -5.71 5.78
C ALA A 159 7.95 -4.77 6.78
N SER A 160 8.72 -4.06 7.62
CA SER A 160 8.19 -3.07 8.55
C SER A 160 7.65 -1.80 7.88
N GLU A 161 8.10 -1.49 6.66
CA GLU A 161 7.66 -0.32 5.88
C GLU A 161 6.34 -0.56 5.12
N ILE A 162 5.43 -1.34 5.72
CA ILE A 162 4.08 -1.57 5.20
C ILE A 162 3.09 -0.90 6.13
N TYR A 163 2.32 0.06 5.64
CA TYR A 163 1.42 0.90 6.42
C TYR A 163 -0.01 0.84 5.89
N GLY A 164 -0.97 1.32 6.67
CA GLY A 164 -2.33 1.60 6.20
C GLY A 164 -2.46 3.06 5.77
N HIS A 165 -3.43 3.37 4.91
CA HIS A 165 -3.68 4.76 4.50
C HIS A 165 -3.90 5.72 5.69
N ARG A 166 -4.62 5.26 6.72
CA ARG A 166 -4.87 6.04 7.94
C ARG A 166 -3.62 6.40 8.76
N ASP A 167 -2.46 5.80 8.46
CA ASP A 167 -1.19 6.17 9.11
C ASP A 167 -0.67 7.54 8.64
N PHE A 168 -1.17 8.04 7.50
CA PHE A 168 -0.68 9.27 6.87
C PHE A 168 -1.77 10.32 6.58
N ASN A 169 -3.03 9.90 6.43
CA ASN A 169 -4.15 10.80 6.15
C ASN A 169 -5.33 10.53 7.10
N SER A 170 -6.17 11.53 7.33
CA SER A 170 -7.39 11.40 8.14
C SER A 170 -8.46 10.64 7.34
N THR A 171 -8.48 9.32 7.45
CA THR A 171 -9.37 8.43 6.72
C THR A 171 -9.63 7.14 7.51
N SER A 172 -10.74 6.46 7.21
CA SER A 172 -11.01 5.10 7.71
C SER A 172 -10.35 4.01 6.85
N CYS A 173 -9.73 4.33 5.72
CA CYS A 173 -9.02 3.35 4.90
C CYS A 173 -7.77 2.80 5.65
N PRO A 174 -7.45 1.48 5.64
CA PRO A 174 -8.02 0.38 4.86
C PRO A 174 -9.19 -0.37 5.54
N GLY A 175 -9.84 0.24 6.51
CA GLY A 175 -10.86 -0.37 7.35
C GLY A 175 -10.27 -1.07 8.58
N ASP A 176 -11.03 -1.15 9.67
CA ASP A 176 -10.51 -1.56 10.98
C ASP A 176 -10.01 -3.01 10.99
N ARG A 177 -10.67 -3.92 10.27
CA ARG A 177 -10.26 -5.33 10.20
C ARG A 177 -8.99 -5.53 9.40
N LEU A 178 -8.88 -4.94 8.21
CA LEU A 178 -7.65 -5.04 7.42
C LEU A 178 -6.49 -4.29 8.08
N TYR A 179 -6.76 -3.12 8.68
CA TYR A 179 -5.74 -2.38 9.44
C TYR A 179 -5.19 -3.19 10.62
N ALA A 180 -6.06 -3.85 11.40
CA ALA A 180 -5.64 -4.73 12.49
C ALA A 180 -4.79 -5.92 12.04
N GLN A 181 -4.86 -6.32 10.75
CA GLN A 181 -4.04 -7.39 10.19
C GLN A 181 -2.68 -6.95 9.67
N LEU A 182 -2.35 -5.65 9.66
CA LEU A 182 -1.04 -5.17 9.18
C LEU A 182 0.15 -5.81 9.92
N PRO A 183 0.16 -5.99 11.26
CA PRO A 183 1.24 -6.73 11.93
C PRO A 183 1.39 -8.17 11.43
N THR A 184 0.29 -8.85 11.14
CA THR A 184 0.30 -10.20 10.56
C THR A 184 0.82 -10.18 9.12
N LEU A 185 0.43 -9.18 8.33
CA LEU A 185 0.91 -8.98 6.96
C LEU A 185 2.43 -8.80 6.95
N ARG A 186 2.97 -7.92 7.80
CA ARG A 186 4.41 -7.70 7.94
C ARG A 186 5.14 -9.01 8.30
N LYS A 187 4.64 -9.77 9.28
CA LYS A 187 5.21 -11.09 9.66
C LYS A 187 5.25 -12.05 8.48
N GLN A 188 4.16 -12.12 7.74
CA GLN A 188 4.01 -12.97 6.56
C GLN A 188 4.92 -12.55 5.40
N VAL A 189 5.17 -11.26 5.24
CA VAL A 189 6.10 -10.72 4.23
C VAL A 189 7.55 -11.01 4.62
N ALA A 190 7.95 -10.75 5.86
CA ALA A 190 9.29 -11.08 6.36
C ALA A 190 9.61 -12.57 6.21
N ALA A 191 8.66 -13.44 6.56
CA ALA A 191 8.80 -14.88 6.37
C ALA A 191 9.02 -15.28 4.90
N ARG A 192 8.31 -14.63 3.95
CA ARG A 192 8.51 -14.86 2.50
C ARG A 192 9.86 -14.37 2.01
N LEU A 193 10.38 -13.28 2.57
CA LEU A 193 11.69 -12.72 2.27
C LEU A 193 12.84 -13.52 2.93
N GLY A 194 12.54 -14.45 3.84
CA GLY A 194 13.55 -15.11 4.66
C GLY A 194 14.25 -14.16 5.63
N THR A 195 13.61 -13.05 6.00
CA THR A 195 14.13 -12.04 6.93
C THR A 195 13.39 -12.09 8.26
N SER A 196 14.04 -11.59 9.31
CA SER A 196 13.36 -11.30 10.57
C SER A 196 12.64 -9.96 10.46
N LEU A 197 11.51 -9.82 11.16
CA LEU A 197 10.90 -8.50 11.33
C LEU A 197 11.84 -7.62 12.15
N THR A 198 12.37 -6.59 11.51
CA THR A 198 12.93 -5.44 12.19
C THR A 198 11.79 -4.48 12.51
N GLU A 199 11.92 -3.68 13.57
CA GLU A 199 11.01 -2.55 13.76
C GLU A 199 11.07 -1.60 12.54
N PRO A 200 10.01 -0.83 12.24
CA PRO A 200 10.11 0.26 11.27
C PRO A 200 11.26 1.18 11.64
N ALA A 201 11.83 1.90 10.67
CA ALA A 201 12.78 2.95 11.03
C ALA A 201 12.05 3.93 11.96
N SER A 202 12.43 3.96 13.24
CA SER A 202 11.88 4.94 14.17
C SER A 202 12.17 6.32 13.61
N ASP A 203 11.17 7.20 13.54
CA ASP A 203 11.44 8.62 13.40
C ASP A 203 12.49 8.97 14.46
N PRO A 204 13.65 9.53 14.09
CA PRO A 204 14.68 9.89 15.07
C PRO A 204 14.14 10.82 16.16
N PHE A 205 12.98 11.45 15.95
CA PHE A 205 12.27 12.27 16.92
C PHE A 205 11.08 11.57 17.61
N GLN A 206 10.74 10.31 17.28
CA GLN A 206 9.64 9.58 17.92
C GLN A 206 9.83 9.49 19.43
N HIS A 207 11.07 9.29 19.90
CA HIS A 207 11.38 9.30 21.32
C HIS A 207 11.01 10.64 21.99
N LEU A 208 11.17 11.78 21.31
CA LEU A 208 10.78 13.09 21.83
C LEU A 208 9.27 13.24 21.91
N ILE A 209 8.53 12.67 20.94
CA ILE A 209 7.07 12.66 20.95
C ILE A 209 6.53 11.76 22.07
N ASP A 210 7.13 10.58 22.24
CA ASP A 210 6.77 9.63 23.30
C ASP A 210 7.09 10.19 24.69
N GLU A 211 8.24 10.87 24.85
CA GLU A 211 8.61 11.60 26.07
C GLU A 211 7.63 12.75 26.35
N ALA A 212 7.27 13.55 25.33
CA ALA A 212 6.30 14.63 25.48
C ALA A 212 4.91 14.10 25.87
N ALA A 213 4.47 12.99 25.27
CA ALA A 213 3.20 12.34 25.61
C ALA A 213 3.21 11.73 27.02
N ALA A 214 4.33 11.16 27.46
CA ALA A 214 4.50 10.66 28.82
C ALA A 214 4.55 11.78 29.88
N HIS A 215 4.99 12.98 29.49
CA HIS A 215 4.99 14.18 30.34
C HIS A 215 3.68 14.98 30.31
N ALA A 216 2.80 14.74 29.34
CA ALA A 216 1.50 15.41 29.22
C ALA A 216 0.48 15.06 30.32
N LEU A 217 0.84 14.23 31.31
CA LEU A 217 0.06 13.97 32.52
C LEU A 217 0.55 14.73 33.76
N SER A 218 1.55 15.61 33.64
CA SER A 218 1.96 16.48 34.74
C SER A 218 1.35 17.88 34.59
N PRO A 219 0.51 18.37 35.52
CA PRO A 219 -0.03 19.71 35.47
C PRO A 219 1.05 20.68 35.95
N TYR A 220 1.94 21.11 35.05
CA TYR A 220 2.75 22.29 35.33
C TYR A 220 2.08 23.53 34.71
N PRO A 221 1.88 24.59 35.51
CA PRO A 221 1.25 25.82 35.07
C PRO A 221 2.12 26.49 34.02
N GLU A 222 1.47 27.15 33.06
CA GLU A 222 2.10 27.91 31.98
C GLU A 222 3.28 28.75 32.50
N TYR A 223 4.49 28.44 32.02
CA TYR A 223 5.61 29.34 32.16
C TYR A 223 5.39 30.53 31.22
N VAL A 224 4.97 31.66 31.77
CA VAL A 224 4.98 32.95 31.08
C VAL A 224 6.29 33.66 31.45
N PRO A 225 7.20 33.93 30.50
CA PRO A 225 8.41 34.70 30.79
C PRO A 225 8.05 36.11 31.29
N GLU A 226 8.67 36.58 32.37
CA GLU A 226 8.45 37.93 32.97
C GLU A 226 8.52 39.10 31.98
N ARG A 227 9.17 38.88 30.83
CA ARG A 227 9.36 39.87 29.76
C ARG A 227 8.07 40.24 29.01
N LEU A 228 6.99 39.47 29.21
CA LEU A 228 5.67 39.68 28.59
C LEU A 228 4.62 40.26 29.55
N LEU A 229 4.96 40.52 30.83
CA LEU A 229 4.03 41.05 31.84
C LEU A 229 4.06 42.58 32.01
N LEU A 230 4.67 43.32 31.08
CA LEU A 230 4.66 44.79 31.09
C LEU A 230 4.26 45.36 29.73
N ARG A 231 2.94 45.56 29.55
CA ARG A 231 2.28 46.79 29.05
C ARG A 231 0.76 46.64 29.09
#